data_AF-A0A8J4EBH5-F1
#
_entry.id   AF-A0A8J4EBH5-F1
#
_cell.length_a   1.000
_cell.length_b   1.000
_cell.length_c   1.000
_cell.angle_alpha   90.00
_cell.angle_beta   90.00
_cell.angle_gamma   90.00
#
_symmetry.space_group_name_H-M   'P 1'
#
loop_
_entity.id
_entity.type
_entity.pdbx_description
1 polymer ?
#
loop_
_entity_poly.entity_id
_entity_poly.type
_entity_poly.pdbx_seq_one_letter_code
_entity_poly.pdbx_strand_id
1 'polypeptide(L)'
;MTDLDRTADEQLARRLFERTARTMVPAPAPMTRLTARRRRFRARRLIGTASVLVVLLGGGALAQTAAPHLPIPGPFRIPSEGDVPGQEIRSEWTRRLIESPTRGNLATDRALVDTVTAAFGRHWYGTGTRRPDRARISRDLDRVRLLFLHEAGRQRQAVAVFYNDTHAAVVSLIGAADADPDRMVATADTYSGGVAAEPFLLLNEAPVADSVVALAPAGCDIAVSDAVDVDPGGAAHRNWTGLGDWTIRPAGSGQDWWQVTCDGRVQYRQPVSRYPEVAPDPATPTTPQRGTVEPAMAARAAGAWRISGHGLGSTAVLLWGGVPPGGTEPVVVVATPTAGGGVAVLALTGDGSFPVFADGPASRRIEGPPDTETDTAVTTGTATAGITVVRLPDPSGAVSDRLLVIAPPDARSLRSTAAADPVPLVDGVAVLTAPRPLHAQIDAVSDGAVLASIRLQEPTSGPSRFGIELIDRW
;
A
#
# COMPACT_ATOMS: atom_id res chain seq x y z
N MET A 1 -6.13 -32.98 -25.18
CA MET A 1 -5.20 -32.63 -24.10
C MET A 1 -4.65 -33.92 -23.54
N THR A 2 -3.50 -34.32 -24.07
CA THR A 2 -2.85 -35.60 -23.81
C THR A 2 -1.96 -35.52 -22.58
N ASP A 3 -1.90 -36.62 -21.82
CA ASP A 3 -1.11 -36.84 -20.59
C ASP A 3 0.37 -36.41 -20.67
N LEU A 4 0.88 -36.21 -21.89
CA LEU A 4 2.24 -35.77 -22.19
C LEU A 4 2.54 -34.32 -21.75
N ASP A 5 1.58 -33.38 -21.83
CA ASP A 5 1.83 -31.98 -21.45
C ASP A 5 1.94 -31.81 -19.93
N ARG A 6 1.18 -32.61 -19.16
CA ARG A 6 1.22 -32.57 -17.68
C ARG A 6 2.56 -33.07 -17.14
N THR A 7 3.19 -34.02 -17.81
CA THR A 7 4.50 -34.55 -17.40
C THR A 7 5.67 -33.60 -17.70
N ALA A 8 5.54 -32.70 -18.68
CA ALA A 8 6.58 -31.72 -18.99
C ALA A 8 6.66 -30.61 -17.91
N ASP A 9 5.50 -30.14 -17.46
CA ASP A 9 5.40 -29.09 -16.42
C ASP A 9 5.83 -29.60 -15.03
N GLU A 10 5.47 -30.83 -14.66
CA GLU A 10 5.96 -31.46 -13.42
C GLU A 10 7.48 -31.69 -13.44
N GLN A 11 8.05 -32.05 -14.60
CA GLN A 11 9.49 -32.22 -14.72
C GLN A 11 10.26 -30.89 -14.69
N LEU A 12 9.67 -29.81 -15.20
CA LEU A 12 10.27 -28.47 -15.13
C LEU A 12 10.27 -27.94 -13.69
N ALA A 13 9.14 -28.06 -12.99
CA ALA A 13 9.01 -27.66 -11.58
C ALA A 13 9.99 -28.42 -10.67
N ARG A 14 10.16 -29.73 -10.90
CA ARG A 14 11.07 -30.58 -10.13
C ARG A 14 12.54 -30.24 -10.37
N ARG A 15 12.94 -29.91 -11.62
CA ARG A 15 14.30 -29.48 -11.94
C ARG A 15 14.65 -28.10 -11.35
N LEU A 16 13.67 -27.21 -11.27
CA LEU A 16 13.84 -25.91 -10.60
C LEU A 16 13.99 -26.08 -9.08
N PHE A 17 13.21 -26.98 -8.47
CA PHE A 17 13.28 -27.24 -7.03
C PHE A 17 14.58 -27.92 -6.59
N GLU A 18 15.08 -28.90 -7.35
CA GLU A 18 16.35 -29.59 -7.07
C GLU A 18 17.59 -28.68 -7.23
N ARG A 19 17.50 -27.64 -8.07
CA ARG A 19 18.56 -26.62 -8.20
C ARG A 19 18.61 -25.70 -6.99
N THR A 20 17.46 -25.36 -6.41
CA THR A 20 17.36 -24.44 -5.27
C THR A 20 17.71 -25.12 -3.94
N ALA A 21 17.51 -26.44 -3.83
CA ALA A 21 17.75 -27.18 -2.59
C ALA A 21 19.23 -27.49 -2.29
N ARG A 22 20.14 -27.42 -3.28
CA ARG A 22 21.55 -27.84 -3.11
C ARG A 22 22.49 -26.78 -2.53
N THR A 23 22.02 -25.57 -2.20
CA THR A 23 22.88 -24.44 -1.79
C THR A 23 22.64 -23.88 -0.39
N MET A 24 21.88 -24.57 0.48
CA MET A 24 21.72 -24.12 1.87
C MET A 24 22.67 -24.85 2.83
N VAL A 25 23.78 -24.20 3.17
CA VAL A 25 24.55 -24.50 4.39
C VAL A 25 23.98 -23.63 5.52
N PRO A 26 23.69 -24.16 6.72
CA PRO A 26 23.13 -23.36 7.82
C PRO A 26 24.11 -22.28 8.28
N ALA A 27 23.67 -21.01 8.28
CA ALA A 27 24.44 -19.91 8.85
C ALA A 27 24.33 -19.89 10.39
N PRO A 28 25.40 -19.49 11.11
CA PRO A 28 25.42 -19.48 12.58
C PRO A 28 24.46 -18.42 13.19
N ALA A 29 24.00 -18.70 14.42
CA ALA A 29 22.84 -18.07 15.05
C ALA A 29 22.93 -16.52 15.20
N PRO A 30 21.81 -15.78 14.94
CA PRO A 30 21.75 -14.33 14.75
C PRO A 30 21.83 -13.46 16.04
N MET A 31 21.82 -14.07 17.22
CA MET A 31 21.65 -13.36 18.50
C MET A 31 22.83 -12.47 18.91
N THR A 32 24.06 -12.74 18.45
CA THR A 32 25.25 -12.00 18.87
C THR A 32 25.48 -10.69 18.11
N ARG A 33 24.88 -10.51 16.92
CA ARG A 33 25.06 -9.28 16.10
C ARG A 33 24.16 -8.12 16.54
N LEU A 34 23.04 -8.40 17.21
CA LEU A 34 22.06 -7.37 17.59
C LEU A 34 22.48 -6.53 18.81
N THR A 35 23.33 -7.06 19.70
CA THR A 35 23.75 -6.35 20.92
C THR A 35 24.85 -5.31 20.67
N ALA A 36 25.69 -5.49 19.63
CA ALA A 36 26.79 -4.57 19.31
C ALA A 36 26.33 -3.26 18.62
N ARG A 37 25.27 -3.31 17.82
CA ARG A 37 24.79 -2.14 17.03
C ARG A 37 24.06 -1.10 17.88
N ARG A 38 23.35 -1.54 18.93
CA ARG A 38 22.59 -0.67 19.85
C ARG A 38 23.47 0.28 20.66
N ARG A 39 24.72 -0.09 20.97
CA ARG A 39 25.65 0.78 21.71
C ARG A 39 26.19 1.96 20.88
N ARG A 40 26.35 1.81 19.56
CA ARG A 40 26.91 2.87 18.70
C ARG A 40 25.91 3.97 18.36
N PHE A 41 24.61 3.65 18.30
CA PHE A 41 23.57 4.62 17.93
C PHE A 41 23.28 5.64 19.04
N ARG A 42 23.44 5.27 20.32
CA ARG A 42 23.24 6.22 21.44
C ARG A 42 24.32 7.30 21.55
N ALA A 43 25.52 7.07 21.01
CA ALA A 43 26.62 8.02 21.08
C ALA A 43 26.50 9.20 20.09
N ARG A 44 25.62 9.13 19.08
CA ARG A 44 25.54 10.13 18.00
C ARG A 44 24.41 11.17 18.15
N ARG A 45 23.59 11.10 19.20
CA ARG A 45 22.42 11.99 19.40
C ARG A 45 22.67 13.26 20.21
N LEU A 46 23.93 13.62 20.51
CA LEU A 46 24.26 14.75 21.39
C LEU A 46 24.94 15.96 20.72
N ILE A 47 24.97 16.08 19.38
CA ILE A 47 25.62 17.24 18.74
C ILE A 47 24.77 17.72 17.56
N GLY A 48 24.29 18.97 17.64
CA GLY A 48 24.04 19.81 16.46
C GLY A 48 22.66 20.48 16.36
N THR A 49 22.46 21.57 17.10
CA THR A 49 21.49 22.63 16.79
C THR A 49 22.18 23.76 16.01
N ALA A 50 21.62 24.25 14.90
CA ALA A 50 21.73 25.64 14.46
C ALA A 50 20.78 25.96 13.28
N SER A 51 20.16 27.14 13.38
CA SER A 51 19.10 27.78 12.60
C SER A 51 19.52 28.33 11.24
N VAL A 52 18.58 28.53 10.29
CA VAL A 52 18.43 29.78 9.48
C VAL A 52 16.97 29.91 9.02
N LEU A 53 16.49 31.16 9.04
CA LEU A 53 15.14 31.65 8.75
C LEU A 53 15.22 32.53 7.49
N VAL A 54 14.37 32.31 6.48
CA VAL A 54 14.21 33.24 5.34
C VAL A 54 12.74 33.33 4.94
N VAL A 55 12.26 34.58 4.92
CA VAL A 55 10.93 35.05 4.50
C VAL A 55 10.95 35.34 3.01
N LEU A 56 9.97 34.85 2.24
CA LEU A 56 9.62 35.43 0.93
C LEU A 56 8.11 35.38 0.65
N LEU A 57 7.59 36.56 0.31
CA LEU A 57 6.22 36.90 -0.06
C LEU A 57 6.02 36.69 -1.57
N GLY A 58 4.82 36.24 -1.98
CA GLY A 58 4.39 36.33 -3.38
C GLY A 58 3.31 35.33 -3.78
N GLY A 59 2.04 35.63 -3.47
CA GLY A 59 0.89 34.83 -3.92
C GLY A 59 0.20 35.47 -5.12
N GLY A 60 0.23 34.79 -6.27
CA GLY A 60 -0.64 35.02 -7.41
C GLY A 60 -1.66 33.90 -7.51
N ALA A 61 -2.95 34.24 -7.48
CA ALA A 61 -4.06 33.29 -7.51
C ALA A 61 -4.41 32.88 -8.94
N LEU A 62 -4.50 31.56 -9.20
CA LEU A 62 -5.31 31.00 -10.28
C LEU A 62 -6.10 29.81 -9.74
N ALA A 63 -7.42 30.00 -9.72
CA ALA A 63 -8.39 28.97 -9.36
C ALA A 63 -8.43 27.90 -10.46
N GLN A 64 -8.21 26.64 -10.09
CA GLN A 64 -8.56 25.48 -10.91
C GLN A 64 -9.64 24.68 -10.18
N THR A 65 -10.74 24.44 -10.88
CA THR A 65 -11.87 23.64 -10.44
C THR A 65 -11.48 22.16 -10.46
N ALA A 66 -11.27 21.57 -9.29
CA ALA A 66 -10.97 20.16 -9.10
C ALA A 66 -12.21 19.38 -8.65
N ALA A 67 -12.54 18.30 -9.36
CA ALA A 67 -13.40 17.24 -8.85
C ALA A 67 -12.57 16.34 -7.88
N PRO A 68 -13.10 15.92 -6.72
CA PRO A 68 -12.31 15.23 -5.72
C PRO A 68 -12.29 13.72 -6.01
N HIS A 69 -11.10 13.19 -6.29
CA HIS A 69 -10.79 11.78 -6.08
C HIS A 69 -9.71 11.71 -5.00
N LEU A 70 -10.03 11.03 -3.91
CA LEU A 70 -9.29 11.05 -2.65
C LEU A 70 -7.98 10.24 -2.73
N PRO A 71 -6.87 10.75 -2.19
CA PRO A 71 -5.63 9.98 -2.02
C PRO A 71 -5.73 9.02 -0.83
N ILE A 72 -5.07 7.87 -0.97
CA ILE A 72 -4.84 6.89 0.12
C ILE A 72 -4.11 7.60 1.28
N PRO A 73 -4.53 7.43 2.55
CA PRO A 73 -3.86 8.03 3.70
C PRO A 73 -2.39 7.60 3.83
N GLY A 74 -1.46 8.48 3.46
CA GLY A 74 -0.11 8.45 4.02
C GLY A 74 -0.14 8.85 5.50
N PRO A 75 0.96 8.69 6.26
CA PRO A 75 1.03 9.17 7.64
C PRO A 75 0.84 10.69 7.66
N PHE A 76 -0.39 11.13 7.97
CA PHE A 76 -0.75 12.54 8.05
C PHE A 76 0.08 13.23 9.14
N ARG A 77 0.88 14.23 8.74
CA ARG A 77 1.49 15.16 9.69
C ARG A 77 0.43 16.14 10.16
N ILE A 78 0.09 16.03 11.44
CA ILE A 78 -0.64 17.06 12.15
C ILE A 78 0.14 18.38 12.05
N PRO A 79 -0.49 19.52 11.75
CA PRO A 79 0.14 20.84 11.90
C PRO A 79 0.70 20.96 13.32
N SER A 80 2.00 21.18 13.47
CA SER A 80 2.64 21.27 14.79
C SER A 80 2.10 22.40 15.66
N GLU A 81 1.36 23.35 15.06
CA GLU A 81 0.71 24.48 15.72
C GLU A 81 -0.67 24.73 15.10
N GLY A 82 -1.69 24.94 15.94
CA GLY A 82 -3.04 25.30 15.52
C GLY A 82 -4.16 24.37 16.02
N ASP A 83 -5.40 24.81 15.79
CA ASP A 83 -6.60 24.01 16.01
C ASP A 83 -6.84 23.14 14.76
N VAL A 84 -7.13 21.86 14.97
CA VAL A 84 -7.52 20.86 13.98
C VAL A 84 -9.03 21.03 13.78
N PRO A 85 -9.48 21.61 12.65
CA PRO A 85 -10.89 21.90 12.42
C PRO A 85 -11.76 20.64 12.21
N GLY A 86 -11.12 19.49 12.02
CA GLY A 86 -11.79 18.29 11.52
C GLY A 86 -11.94 18.31 10.00
N GLN A 87 -12.32 17.17 9.45
CA GLN A 87 -12.61 16.96 8.04
C GLN A 87 -14.12 16.96 7.85
N GLU A 88 -14.59 17.45 6.70
CA GLU A 88 -16.00 17.44 6.34
C GLU A 88 -16.57 16.00 6.34
N ILE A 89 -17.75 15.82 6.92
CA ILE A 89 -18.51 14.57 6.90
C ILE A 89 -19.21 14.47 5.54
N ARG A 90 -18.57 13.79 4.58
CA ARG A 90 -19.05 13.72 3.19
C ARG A 90 -19.89 12.49 2.91
N SER A 91 -19.66 11.41 3.66
CA SER A 91 -20.36 10.14 3.46
C SER A 91 -21.38 9.83 4.56
N GLU A 92 -22.37 9.01 4.19
CA GLU A 92 -23.20 8.28 5.16
C GLU A 92 -22.34 7.36 6.04
N TRP A 93 -21.24 6.85 5.50
CA TRP A 93 -20.29 5.99 6.18
C TRP A 93 -19.72 6.62 7.46
N THR A 94 -19.14 7.81 7.33
CA THR A 94 -18.60 8.56 8.47
C THR A 94 -19.66 8.75 9.54
N ARG A 95 -20.86 9.13 9.12
CA ARG A 95 -21.98 9.34 10.04
C ARG A 95 -22.32 8.04 10.78
N ARG A 96 -22.49 6.93 10.07
CA ARG A 96 -22.74 5.61 10.67
C ARG A 96 -21.59 5.18 11.59
N LEU A 97 -20.33 5.45 11.24
CA LEU A 97 -19.17 5.11 12.08
C LEU A 97 -19.22 5.88 13.40
N ILE A 98 -19.47 7.20 13.34
CA ILE A 98 -19.65 8.06 14.51
C ILE A 98 -20.82 7.55 15.35
N GLU A 99 -21.93 7.17 14.72
CA GLU A 99 -23.14 6.71 15.40
C GLU A 99 -23.05 5.29 15.95
N SER A 100 -22.02 4.54 15.58
CA SER A 100 -21.85 3.15 16.00
C SER A 100 -21.48 3.03 17.49
N PRO A 101 -21.91 1.98 18.19
CA PRO A 101 -21.57 1.75 19.60
C PRO A 101 -20.05 1.73 19.81
N THR A 102 -19.60 1.89 21.05
CA THR A 102 -18.19 1.65 21.38
C THR A 102 -17.87 0.17 21.16
N ARG A 103 -16.69 -0.14 20.58
CA ARG A 103 -16.20 -1.50 20.32
C ARG A 103 -14.95 -1.80 21.16
N GLY A 104 -14.53 -3.06 21.17
CA GLY A 104 -13.37 -3.54 21.93
C GLY A 104 -13.76 -4.34 23.17
N ASN A 105 -12.78 -4.95 23.83
CA ASN A 105 -13.04 -5.87 24.95
C ASN A 105 -13.47 -5.16 26.25
N LEU A 106 -13.37 -3.82 26.30
CA LEU A 106 -13.83 -3.00 27.42
C LEU A 106 -15.13 -2.24 27.10
N ALA A 107 -15.71 -2.41 25.92
CA ALA A 107 -16.88 -1.65 25.48
C ALA A 107 -18.15 -1.88 26.33
N THR A 108 -18.24 -3.02 27.02
CA THR A 108 -19.39 -3.33 27.88
C THR A 108 -19.31 -2.65 29.25
N ASP A 109 -18.12 -2.17 29.66
CA ASP A 109 -17.95 -1.39 30.89
C ASP A 109 -18.36 0.07 30.64
N ARG A 110 -19.65 0.34 30.78
CA ARG A 110 -20.22 1.66 30.54
C ARG A 110 -19.60 2.73 31.42
N ALA A 111 -19.31 2.42 32.68
CA ALA A 111 -18.73 3.38 33.61
C ALA A 111 -17.32 3.79 33.18
N LEU A 112 -16.50 2.83 32.73
CA LEU A 112 -15.17 3.13 32.19
C LEU A 112 -15.26 3.89 30.87
N VAL A 113 -16.14 3.48 29.95
CA VAL A 113 -16.37 4.17 28.66
C VAL A 113 -16.76 5.62 28.89
N ASP A 114 -17.70 5.90 29.79
CA ASP A 114 -18.15 7.26 30.13
C ASP A 114 -17.01 8.08 30.74
N THR A 115 -16.21 7.47 31.63
CA THR A 115 -15.07 8.14 32.28
C THR A 115 -13.98 8.50 31.27
N VAL A 116 -13.63 7.59 30.36
CA VAL A 116 -12.66 7.84 29.28
C VAL A 116 -13.18 8.91 28.32
N THR A 117 -14.45 8.85 27.93
CA THR A 117 -15.08 9.85 27.06
C THR A 117 -15.04 11.24 27.70
N ALA A 118 -15.35 11.33 28.99
CA ALA A 118 -15.29 12.57 29.74
C ALA A 118 -13.85 13.10 29.88
N ALA A 119 -12.86 12.22 30.04
CA ALA A 119 -11.45 12.59 30.06
C ALA A 119 -10.99 13.19 28.71
N PHE A 120 -11.43 12.61 27.58
CA PHE A 120 -11.22 13.22 26.26
C PHE A 120 -11.82 14.63 26.20
N GLY A 121 -13.09 14.80 26.60
CA GLY A 121 -13.72 16.12 26.60
C GLY A 121 -12.97 17.14 27.46
N ARG A 122 -12.56 16.78 28.68
CA ARG A 122 -11.82 17.67 29.59
C ARG A 122 -10.45 18.07 29.05
N HIS A 123 -9.67 17.12 28.53
CA HIS A 123 -8.30 17.40 28.10
C HIS A 123 -8.22 18.11 26.74
N TRP A 124 -9.22 17.92 25.89
CA TRP A 124 -9.20 18.45 24.53
C TRP A 124 -10.05 19.73 24.35
N TYR A 125 -11.09 19.94 25.17
CA TYR A 125 -11.83 21.22 25.23
C TYR A 125 -11.42 22.13 26.40
N GLY A 126 -10.80 21.57 27.44
CA GLY A 126 -10.53 22.28 28.69
C GLY A 126 -9.32 23.22 28.66
N THR A 127 -9.27 24.09 29.67
CA THR A 127 -8.24 25.12 29.88
C THR A 127 -7.01 24.64 30.67
N GLY A 128 -6.95 23.35 31.03
CA GLY A 128 -5.97 22.78 31.96
C GLY A 128 -4.65 22.29 31.35
N THR A 129 -3.55 22.62 32.01
CA THR A 129 -2.14 22.16 31.81
C THR A 129 -1.76 21.74 30.39
N ARG A 130 -1.52 22.80 29.61
CA ARG A 130 -1.05 22.85 28.23
C ARG A 130 0.23 22.05 28.02
N ARG A 131 0.20 21.11 27.08
CA ARG A 131 1.39 20.69 26.35
C ARG A 131 1.51 21.58 25.10
N PRO A 132 2.54 22.44 25.00
CA PRO A 132 2.69 23.37 23.87
C PRO A 132 2.97 22.67 22.54
N ASP A 133 3.24 21.36 22.55
CA ASP A 133 3.65 20.51 21.44
C ASP A 133 2.52 19.66 20.83
N ARG A 134 1.25 19.88 21.21
CA ARG A 134 0.11 19.13 20.67
C ARG A 134 -0.86 20.04 19.93
N ALA A 135 -1.21 19.66 18.70
CA ALA A 135 -2.30 20.31 17.98
C ALA A 135 -3.60 20.16 18.75
N ARG A 136 -4.43 21.20 18.71
CA ARG A 136 -5.69 21.27 19.44
C ARG A 136 -6.80 20.70 18.57
N ILE A 137 -7.86 20.16 19.14
CA ILE A 137 -9.09 19.93 18.37
C ILE A 137 -9.89 21.23 18.39
N SER A 138 -10.43 21.65 17.24
CA SER A 138 -11.26 22.85 17.17
C SER A 138 -12.44 22.75 18.13
N ARG A 139 -12.75 23.88 18.78
CA ARG A 139 -13.92 24.00 19.68
C ARG A 139 -15.25 23.90 18.92
N ASP A 140 -15.23 24.07 17.60
CA ASP A 140 -16.42 23.91 16.75
C ASP A 140 -16.85 22.44 16.64
N LEU A 141 -15.95 21.50 16.92
CA LEU A 141 -16.25 20.09 17.05
C LEU A 141 -16.71 19.84 18.48
N ASP A 142 -17.95 20.15 18.82
CA ASP A 142 -18.44 20.28 20.20
C ASP A 142 -18.89 18.96 20.87
N ARG A 143 -18.89 17.86 20.14
CA ARG A 143 -19.26 16.53 20.65
C ARG A 143 -18.08 15.58 20.60
N VAL A 144 -18.00 14.69 21.59
CA VAL A 144 -17.02 13.61 21.64
C VAL A 144 -17.72 12.26 21.81
N ARG A 145 -17.24 11.24 21.09
CA ARG A 145 -17.70 9.87 21.23
C ARG A 145 -16.54 8.88 21.20
N LEU A 146 -16.57 7.92 22.11
CA LEU A 146 -15.61 6.82 22.12
C LEU A 146 -16.03 5.73 21.13
N LEU A 147 -15.24 5.52 20.10
CA LEU A 147 -15.49 4.50 19.07
C LEU A 147 -14.91 3.14 19.47
N PHE A 148 -13.78 3.14 20.16
CA PHE A 148 -13.06 1.92 20.52
C PHE A 148 -12.38 2.06 21.88
N LEU A 149 -12.48 1.00 22.70
CA LEU A 149 -11.76 0.85 23.94
C LEU A 149 -11.32 -0.60 24.11
N HIS A 150 -10.01 -0.81 24.10
CA HIS A 150 -9.44 -2.14 24.17
C HIS A 150 -8.22 -2.19 25.07
N GLU A 151 -8.06 -3.29 25.78
CA GLU A 151 -6.89 -3.56 26.60
C GLU A 151 -6.19 -4.83 26.12
N ALA A 152 -4.90 -4.70 25.79
CA ALA A 152 -4.04 -5.78 25.33
C ALA A 152 -2.75 -5.79 26.17
N GLY A 153 -2.58 -6.81 27.00
CA GLY A 153 -1.43 -6.91 27.90
C GLY A 153 -1.40 -5.77 28.92
N ARG A 154 -0.37 -4.92 28.87
CA ARG A 154 -0.20 -3.78 29.79
C ARG A 154 -0.61 -2.44 29.17
N GLN A 155 -1.28 -2.46 28.03
CA GLN A 155 -1.65 -1.26 27.31
C GLN A 155 -3.16 -1.20 27.11
N ARG A 156 -3.70 0.00 27.28
CA ARG A 156 -5.07 0.35 26.91
C ARG A 156 -5.02 1.30 25.74
N GLN A 157 -5.83 0.99 24.73
CA GLN A 157 -6.00 1.78 23.54
C GLN A 157 -7.40 2.34 23.48
N ALA A 158 -7.50 3.62 23.15
CA ALA A 158 -8.77 4.32 23.00
C ALA A 158 -8.80 5.10 21.68
N VAL A 159 -9.91 5.01 20.96
CA VAL A 159 -10.19 5.82 19.77
C VAL A 159 -11.44 6.64 20.04
N ALA A 160 -11.32 7.95 19.97
CA ALA A 160 -12.43 8.88 20.09
C ALA A 160 -12.58 9.73 18.83
N VAL A 161 -13.82 10.09 18.51
CA VAL A 161 -14.12 11.05 17.46
C VAL A 161 -14.69 12.32 18.09
N PHE A 162 -14.13 13.45 17.68
CA PHE A 162 -14.63 14.79 17.96
C PHE A 162 -15.40 15.25 16.73
N TYR A 163 -16.64 15.69 16.88
CA TYR A 163 -17.49 15.97 15.73
C TYR A 163 -18.54 17.04 16.00
N ASN A 164 -19.00 17.68 14.94
CA ASN A 164 -20.23 18.45 14.88
C ASN A 164 -21.10 17.89 13.74
N ASP A 165 -22.08 18.64 13.24
CA ASP A 165 -23.00 18.13 12.22
C ASP A 165 -22.37 17.97 10.83
N THR A 166 -21.27 18.69 10.58
CA THR A 166 -20.63 18.78 9.25
C THR A 166 -19.18 18.35 9.23
N HIS A 167 -18.51 18.23 10.38
CA HIS A 167 -17.08 17.92 10.46
C HIS A 167 -16.78 16.91 11.58
N ALA A 168 -15.72 16.12 11.39
CA ALA A 168 -15.22 15.16 12.37
C ALA A 168 -13.69 15.09 12.38
N ALA A 169 -13.11 14.83 13.54
CA ALA A 169 -11.70 14.56 13.75
C ALA A 169 -11.55 13.33 14.64
N VAL A 170 -10.81 12.32 14.18
CA VAL A 170 -10.55 11.13 15.01
C VAL A 170 -9.23 11.27 15.74
N VAL A 171 -9.21 10.84 17.00
CA VAL A 171 -8.05 10.80 17.89
C VAL A 171 -7.86 9.37 18.39
N SER A 172 -6.69 8.79 18.12
CA SER A 172 -6.25 7.52 18.73
C SER A 172 -5.18 7.78 19.77
N LEU A 173 -5.26 7.05 20.89
CA LEU A 173 -4.26 7.09 21.94
C LEU A 173 -4.00 5.71 22.54
N ILE A 174 -2.79 5.54 23.06
CA ILE A 174 -2.34 4.34 23.76
C ILE A 174 -1.69 4.78 25.07
N GLY A 175 -2.11 4.16 26.17
CA GLY A 175 -1.55 4.37 27.50
C GLY A 175 -1.41 3.07 28.29
N ALA A 176 -0.94 3.15 29.52
CA ALA A 176 -0.84 1.99 30.41
C ALA A 176 -2.25 1.48 30.78
N ALA A 177 -2.42 0.16 30.86
CA ALA A 177 -3.69 -0.48 31.20
C ALA A 177 -4.21 -0.07 32.59
N ASP A 178 -3.32 0.14 33.55
CA ASP A 178 -3.66 0.56 34.91
C ASP A 178 -3.72 2.09 35.07
N ALA A 179 -3.49 2.86 34.00
CA ALA A 179 -3.58 4.31 34.07
C ALA A 179 -5.04 4.74 34.31
N ASP A 180 -5.19 5.66 35.26
CA ASP A 180 -6.40 6.46 35.39
C ASP A 180 -6.74 7.15 34.05
N PRO A 181 -8.02 7.20 33.62
CA PRO A 181 -8.41 7.76 32.33
C PRO A 181 -7.93 9.20 32.07
N ASP A 182 -7.95 10.09 33.05
CA ASP A 182 -7.44 11.46 32.87
C ASP A 182 -5.93 11.43 32.63
N ARG A 183 -5.21 10.64 33.41
CA ARG A 183 -3.77 10.45 33.21
C ARG A 183 -3.48 9.85 31.84
N MET A 184 -4.23 8.83 31.42
CA MET A 184 -4.08 8.17 30.12
C MET A 184 -4.22 9.19 28.98
N VAL A 185 -5.28 10.00 28.97
CA VAL A 185 -5.53 11.01 27.94
C VAL A 185 -4.47 12.12 27.97
N ALA A 186 -4.07 12.56 29.17
CA ALA A 186 -3.07 13.61 29.35
C ALA A 186 -1.66 13.20 28.89
N THR A 187 -1.28 11.95 29.12
CA THR A 187 0.11 11.49 28.95
C THR A 187 0.33 10.53 27.79
N ALA A 188 -0.70 10.20 27.00
CA ALA A 188 -0.57 9.25 25.89
C ALA A 188 0.63 9.52 24.99
N ASP A 189 1.42 8.49 24.70
CA ASP A 189 2.72 8.62 24.02
C ASP A 189 2.59 8.72 22.48
N THR A 190 1.51 8.17 21.92
CA THR A 190 1.22 8.18 20.47
C THR A 190 -0.07 8.95 20.22
N TYR A 191 -0.01 9.88 19.27
CA TYR A 191 -1.14 10.72 18.84
C TYR A 191 -1.25 10.69 17.32
N SER A 192 -2.44 10.33 16.84
CA SER A 192 -2.87 10.58 15.46
C SER A 192 -4.20 11.33 15.56
N GLY A 193 -4.18 12.63 15.29
CA GLY A 193 -5.36 13.50 15.30
C GLY A 193 -5.55 14.19 13.96
N GLY A 194 -6.79 14.48 13.59
CA GLY A 194 -7.11 15.13 12.32
C GLY A 194 -7.17 14.19 11.10
N VAL A 195 -7.20 12.88 11.33
CA VAL A 195 -7.45 11.88 10.28
C VAL A 195 -8.90 12.00 9.83
N ALA A 196 -9.12 11.97 8.51
CA ALA A 196 -10.46 11.87 7.94
C ALA A 196 -11.18 10.63 8.50
N ALA A 197 -12.49 10.74 8.73
CA ALA A 197 -13.29 9.62 9.22
C ALA A 197 -13.57 8.55 8.13
N GLU A 198 -12.96 8.67 6.95
CA GLU A 198 -13.19 7.86 5.75
C GLU A 198 -11.85 7.37 5.19
N PRO A 199 -11.62 6.05 5.05
CA PRO A 199 -11.99 4.95 5.95
C PRO A 199 -11.18 4.95 7.26
N PHE A 200 -11.79 4.55 8.38
CA PHE A 200 -11.06 4.42 9.65
C PHE A 200 -10.28 3.09 9.76
N LEU A 201 -9.15 3.06 9.06
CA LEU A 201 -8.07 2.10 9.25
C LEU A 201 -6.92 2.84 9.91
N LEU A 202 -6.73 2.64 11.21
CA LEU A 202 -5.68 3.31 11.94
C LEU A 202 -4.53 2.35 12.22
N LEU A 203 -3.44 2.57 11.48
CA LEU A 203 -2.13 1.97 11.75
C LEU A 203 -1.56 2.65 13.00
N ASN A 204 -1.61 1.99 14.16
CA ASN A 204 -1.00 2.53 15.37
C ASN A 204 0.49 2.23 15.37
N GLU A 205 1.30 3.28 15.31
CA GLU A 205 2.73 3.19 15.60
C GLU A 205 2.95 3.40 17.11
N ALA A 206 2.73 2.34 17.88
CA ALA A 206 3.10 2.33 19.30
C ALA A 206 4.41 1.57 19.52
N PRO A 207 5.30 2.06 20.42
CA PRO A 207 6.65 1.52 20.59
C PRO A 207 6.73 0.11 21.20
N VAL A 208 5.61 -0.52 21.59
CA VAL A 208 5.62 -1.82 22.30
C VAL A 208 4.62 -2.85 21.74
N ALA A 209 3.68 -2.43 20.91
CA ALA A 209 2.80 -3.33 20.17
C ALA A 209 2.40 -2.65 18.87
N ASP A 210 3.24 -2.83 17.86
CA ASP A 210 2.89 -2.62 16.48
C ASP A 210 1.53 -3.27 16.23
N SER A 211 0.49 -2.47 16.03
CA SER A 211 -0.87 -2.96 15.82
C SER A 211 -1.66 -2.12 14.82
N VAL A 212 -2.54 -2.79 14.08
CA VAL A 212 -3.54 -2.21 13.20
C VAL A 212 -4.87 -2.30 13.90
N VAL A 213 -5.53 -1.15 14.09
CA VAL A 213 -6.93 -1.10 14.53
C VAL A 213 -7.78 -0.71 13.34
N ALA A 214 -8.80 -1.50 13.06
CA ALA A 214 -9.76 -1.21 12.01
C ALA A 214 -11.16 -1.17 12.60
N LEU A 215 -11.93 -0.14 12.25
CA LEU A 215 -13.32 0.01 12.63
C LEU A 215 -14.15 0.25 11.37
N ALA A 216 -15.18 -0.58 11.18
CA ALA A 216 -16.27 -0.32 10.27
C ALA A 216 -17.51 0.03 11.10
N PRO A 217 -18.45 0.86 10.62
CA PRO A 217 -19.76 1.03 11.20
C PRO A 217 -20.42 -0.29 11.58
N ALA A 218 -21.22 -0.24 12.62
CA ALA A 218 -22.02 -1.38 13.04
C ALA A 218 -22.92 -1.86 11.88
N GLY A 219 -22.99 -3.19 11.74
CA GLY A 219 -23.68 -3.86 10.63
C GLY A 219 -22.83 -4.05 9.38
N CYS A 220 -21.56 -3.65 9.39
CA CYS A 220 -20.60 -3.96 8.34
C CYS A 220 -19.60 -5.03 8.76
N ASP A 221 -19.04 -5.72 7.78
CA ASP A 221 -18.04 -6.75 7.96
C ASP A 221 -16.71 -6.32 7.36
N ILE A 222 -15.69 -6.34 8.21
CA ILE A 222 -14.29 -6.27 7.83
C ILE A 222 -13.83 -7.69 7.49
N ALA A 223 -13.12 -7.83 6.38
CA ALA A 223 -12.41 -9.04 6.04
C ALA A 223 -10.99 -8.73 5.56
N VAL A 224 -10.09 -9.69 5.75
CA VAL A 224 -8.69 -9.57 5.35
C VAL A 224 -8.25 -10.75 4.49
N SER A 225 -7.25 -10.52 3.66
CA SER A 225 -6.64 -11.54 2.81
C SER A 225 -5.13 -11.33 2.79
N ASP A 226 -4.40 -12.35 3.20
CA ASP A 226 -2.93 -12.39 3.23
C ASP A 226 -2.34 -13.12 2.01
N ALA A 227 -3.17 -13.75 1.19
CA ALA A 227 -2.80 -14.45 -0.04
C ALA A 227 -3.57 -13.92 -1.25
N VAL A 228 -3.00 -14.11 -2.44
CA VAL A 228 -3.68 -13.90 -3.72
C VAL A 228 -3.24 -14.95 -4.72
N ASP A 229 -4.21 -15.50 -5.43
CA ASP A 229 -4.00 -16.41 -6.54
C ASP A 229 -4.28 -15.67 -7.84
N VAL A 230 -3.32 -15.66 -8.75
CA VAL A 230 -3.49 -15.15 -10.10
C VAL A 230 -3.64 -16.36 -11.02
N ASP A 231 -4.72 -16.40 -11.79
CA ASP A 231 -4.94 -17.45 -12.77
C ASP A 231 -4.07 -17.21 -14.03
N PRO A 232 -3.94 -18.20 -14.94
CA PRO A 232 -3.18 -18.02 -16.18
C PRO A 232 -3.73 -16.94 -17.12
N GLY A 233 -4.98 -16.51 -16.93
CA GLY A 233 -5.60 -15.40 -17.66
C GLY A 233 -5.28 -14.02 -17.07
N GLY A 234 -4.62 -13.97 -15.91
CA GLY A 234 -4.29 -12.75 -15.18
C GLY A 234 -5.39 -12.26 -14.24
N ALA A 235 -6.48 -13.01 -14.08
CA ALA A 235 -7.50 -12.68 -13.09
C ALA A 235 -6.99 -13.05 -11.69
N ALA A 236 -7.15 -12.13 -10.74
CA ALA A 236 -6.68 -12.30 -9.39
C ALA A 236 -7.83 -12.58 -8.42
N HIS A 237 -7.62 -13.56 -7.56
CA HIS A 237 -8.57 -14.04 -6.58
C HIS A 237 -7.97 -13.98 -5.18
N ARG A 238 -8.78 -13.59 -4.21
CA ARG A 238 -8.41 -13.48 -2.80
C ARG A 238 -9.38 -14.26 -1.94
N ASN A 239 -8.84 -14.97 -0.96
CA ASN A 239 -9.63 -15.68 0.04
C ASN A 239 -9.76 -14.79 1.27
N TRP A 240 -10.98 -14.32 1.53
CA TRP A 240 -11.26 -13.36 2.58
C TRP A 240 -11.61 -14.04 3.90
N THR A 241 -10.91 -13.66 4.96
CA THR A 241 -11.21 -14.07 6.34
C THR A 241 -11.96 -12.94 7.03
N GLY A 242 -13.20 -13.20 7.44
CA GLY A 242 -14.04 -12.23 8.16
C GLY A 242 -13.54 -11.99 9.59
N LEU A 243 -13.61 -10.72 10.01
CA LEU A 243 -13.14 -10.23 11.32
C LEU A 243 -14.23 -9.52 12.14
N GLY A 244 -15.44 -9.35 11.60
CA GLY A 244 -16.52 -8.57 12.21
C GLY A 244 -16.43 -7.07 11.90
N ASP A 245 -17.10 -6.22 12.67
CA ASP A 245 -17.15 -4.76 12.45
C ASP A 245 -15.97 -4.00 13.09
N TRP A 246 -15.12 -4.70 13.85
CA TRP A 246 -13.87 -4.17 14.37
C TRP A 246 -12.81 -5.26 14.54
N THR A 247 -11.54 -4.87 14.49
CA THR A 247 -10.44 -5.77 14.82
C THR A 247 -9.22 -5.02 15.34
N ILE A 248 -8.41 -5.72 16.13
CA ILE A 248 -7.02 -5.34 16.44
C ILE A 248 -6.09 -6.47 16.00
N ARG A 249 -5.04 -6.15 15.25
CA ARG A 249 -4.08 -7.14 14.72
C ARG A 249 -2.65 -6.64 14.89
N PRO A 250 -1.64 -7.52 15.01
CA PRO A 250 -0.24 -7.08 15.01
C PRO A 250 0.13 -6.34 13.72
N ALA A 251 0.96 -5.30 13.74
CA ALA A 251 1.33 -4.59 12.50
C ALA A 251 2.28 -5.39 11.62
N GLY A 252 2.87 -6.48 12.14
CA GLY A 252 3.54 -7.50 11.32
C GLY A 252 2.58 -8.20 10.35
N SER A 253 1.27 -8.22 10.63
CA SER A 253 0.22 -8.61 9.68
C SER A 253 -0.34 -7.42 8.89
N GLY A 254 0.35 -6.28 8.87
CA GLY A 254 0.01 -5.09 8.08
C GLY A 254 0.48 -5.18 6.63
N GLN A 255 0.50 -6.40 6.09
CA GLN A 255 0.80 -6.70 4.68
C GLN A 255 -0.38 -7.43 4.04
N ASP A 256 -1.57 -7.06 4.47
CA ASP A 256 -2.80 -7.73 4.09
C ASP A 256 -3.64 -6.80 3.22
N TRP A 257 -4.46 -7.41 2.38
CA TRP A 257 -5.57 -6.72 1.75
C TRP A 257 -6.76 -6.68 2.69
N TRP A 258 -7.45 -5.56 2.67
CA TRP A 258 -8.62 -5.32 3.51
C TRP A 258 -9.82 -5.12 2.61
N GLN A 259 -10.94 -5.66 3.04
CA GLN A 259 -12.24 -5.49 2.43
C GLN A 259 -13.23 -5.08 3.50
N VAL A 260 -14.09 -4.11 3.20
CA VAL A 260 -15.22 -3.76 4.05
C VAL A 260 -16.51 -3.89 3.25
N THR A 261 -17.43 -4.68 3.78
CA THR A 261 -18.72 -4.99 3.15
C THR A 261 -19.85 -4.50 4.04
N CYS A 262 -20.81 -3.78 3.45
CA CYS A 262 -21.94 -3.20 4.16
C CYS A 262 -23.18 -3.36 3.33
N ASP A 263 -24.28 -3.79 3.97
CA ASP A 263 -25.56 -3.98 3.30
C ASP A 263 -25.42 -4.90 2.05
N GLY A 264 -24.53 -5.90 2.14
CA GLY A 264 -24.20 -6.84 1.07
C GLY A 264 -23.31 -6.30 -0.06
N ARG A 265 -22.81 -5.06 0.04
CA ARG A 265 -21.98 -4.41 -0.99
C ARG A 265 -20.58 -4.12 -0.47
N VAL A 266 -19.58 -4.38 -1.30
CA VAL A 266 -18.19 -4.01 -0.99
C VAL A 266 -18.02 -2.51 -1.21
N GLN A 267 -17.69 -1.81 -0.12
CA GLN A 267 -17.52 -0.36 -0.11
C GLN A 267 -16.03 0.03 -0.12
N TYR A 268 -15.17 -0.88 0.35
CA TYR A 268 -13.72 -0.70 0.28
C TYR A 268 -13.01 -2.00 0.03
N ARG A 269 -11.97 -1.91 -0.80
CA ARG A 269 -11.07 -3.03 -1.09
C ARG A 269 -9.71 -2.49 -1.54
N GLN A 270 -8.74 -2.49 -0.64
CA GLN A 270 -7.39 -2.01 -0.93
C GLN A 270 -6.36 -2.70 -0.01
N PRO A 271 -5.07 -2.75 -0.41
CA PRO A 271 -4.01 -3.13 0.50
C PRO A 271 -3.84 -2.09 1.60
N VAL A 272 -3.63 -2.55 2.83
CA VAL A 272 -3.20 -1.69 3.93
C VAL A 272 -1.74 -1.99 4.17
N SER A 273 -0.88 -1.17 3.58
CA SER A 273 0.56 -1.28 3.71
C SER A 273 1.06 -0.29 4.76
N ARG A 274 1.91 -0.74 5.69
CA ARG A 274 2.91 0.17 6.23
C ARG A 274 3.97 0.41 5.16
N TYR A 275 4.59 1.59 5.19
CA TYR A 275 5.92 1.79 4.62
C TYR A 275 6.93 1.59 5.75
N PRO A 276 7.31 0.36 6.15
CA PRO A 276 8.50 0.27 6.97
C PRO A 276 9.67 0.87 6.16
N GLU A 277 10.63 1.48 6.85
CA GLU A 277 12.00 1.54 6.32
C GLU A 277 12.48 0.10 6.17
N VAL A 278 12.11 -0.54 5.08
CA VAL A 278 12.37 -1.96 4.93
C VAL A 278 13.82 -2.08 4.51
N ALA A 279 14.69 -2.40 5.48
CA ALA A 279 16.09 -2.68 5.21
C ALA A 279 16.20 -3.69 4.05
N PRO A 280 17.11 -3.48 3.07
CA PRO A 280 17.26 -4.40 1.97
C PRO A 280 17.57 -5.80 2.51
N ASP A 281 16.74 -6.78 2.14
CA ASP A 281 17.02 -8.17 2.45
C ASP A 281 18.14 -8.63 1.50
N PRO A 282 19.29 -9.11 2.01
CA PRO A 282 20.38 -9.57 1.16
C PRO A 282 20.02 -10.76 0.26
N ALA A 283 18.94 -11.49 0.53
CA ALA A 283 18.44 -12.56 -0.33
C ALA A 283 17.65 -12.08 -1.55
N THR A 284 17.34 -10.78 -1.61
CA THR A 284 16.57 -10.19 -2.70
C THR A 284 17.39 -10.21 -3.99
N PRO A 285 16.87 -10.73 -5.11
CA PRO A 285 17.58 -10.67 -6.38
C PRO A 285 17.85 -9.20 -6.73
N THR A 286 19.08 -8.91 -7.14
CA THR A 286 19.52 -7.57 -7.55
C THR A 286 19.93 -7.50 -9.02
N THR A 287 19.86 -8.62 -9.74
CA THR A 287 20.22 -8.70 -11.15
C THR A 287 19.02 -9.18 -11.95
N PRO A 288 18.59 -8.42 -12.97
CA PRO A 288 17.59 -8.88 -13.92
C PRO A 288 18.05 -10.14 -14.66
N GLN A 289 17.10 -11.04 -14.95
CA GLN A 289 17.37 -12.19 -15.83
C GLN A 289 17.71 -11.76 -17.26
N ARG A 290 17.18 -10.61 -17.69
CA ARG A 290 17.38 -10.04 -19.03
C ARG A 290 17.60 -8.53 -18.97
N GLY A 291 18.40 -8.03 -19.90
CA GLY A 291 18.79 -6.63 -19.97
C GLY A 291 19.76 -6.21 -18.85
N THR A 292 20.01 -4.91 -18.75
CA THR A 292 20.91 -4.32 -17.76
C THR A 292 20.28 -3.08 -17.13
N VAL A 293 20.48 -2.92 -15.82
CA VAL A 293 20.01 -1.77 -15.06
C VAL A 293 20.95 -1.50 -13.90
N GLU A 294 20.98 -0.25 -13.43
CA GLU A 294 21.75 0.12 -12.24
C GLU A 294 21.31 -0.71 -11.01
N PRO A 295 22.26 -1.29 -10.24
CA PRO A 295 21.94 -2.13 -9.08
C PRO A 295 21.05 -1.45 -8.04
N ALA A 296 21.19 -0.14 -7.87
CA ALA A 296 20.35 0.64 -6.96
C ALA A 296 18.88 0.64 -7.40
N MET A 297 18.61 0.69 -8.70
CA MET A 297 17.24 0.63 -9.24
C MET A 297 16.66 -0.78 -9.11
N ALA A 298 17.45 -1.83 -9.36
CA ALA A 298 17.02 -3.20 -9.13
C ALA A 298 16.66 -3.45 -7.66
N ALA A 299 17.48 -2.96 -6.72
CA ALA A 299 17.19 -3.04 -5.29
C ALA A 299 15.91 -2.27 -4.90
N ARG A 300 15.68 -1.08 -5.49
CA ARG A 300 14.44 -0.31 -5.30
C ARG A 300 13.22 -1.06 -5.83
N ALA A 301 13.29 -1.66 -7.01
CA ALA A 301 12.19 -2.44 -7.59
C ALA A 301 11.81 -3.63 -6.71
N ALA A 302 12.80 -4.33 -6.18
CA ALA A 302 12.52 -5.45 -5.30
C ALA A 302 12.05 -5.01 -3.89
N GLY A 303 12.50 -3.84 -3.42
CA GLY A 303 11.92 -3.17 -2.25
C GLY A 303 10.44 -2.81 -2.46
N ALA A 304 10.11 -2.20 -3.60
CA ALA A 304 8.74 -1.86 -3.99
C ALA A 304 7.86 -3.11 -4.09
N TRP A 305 8.38 -4.21 -4.65
CA TRP A 305 7.70 -5.51 -4.66
C TRP A 305 7.33 -5.97 -3.25
N ARG A 306 8.26 -5.92 -2.29
CA ARG A 306 7.97 -6.34 -0.91
C ARG A 306 6.91 -5.48 -0.22
N ILE A 307 6.85 -4.20 -0.56
CA ILE A 307 5.85 -3.27 -0.01
C ILE A 307 4.47 -3.49 -0.66
N SER A 308 4.38 -4.06 -1.86
CA SER A 308 3.14 -4.04 -2.63
C SER A 308 2.61 -5.39 -3.07
N GLY A 309 3.48 -6.38 -3.23
CA GLY A 309 3.17 -7.76 -3.56
C GLY A 309 2.56 -8.54 -2.39
N HIS A 310 1.70 -7.88 -1.61
CA HIS A 310 1.02 -8.45 -0.47
C HIS A 310 0.21 -9.68 -0.85
N GLY A 311 0.64 -10.82 -0.32
CA GLY A 311 0.10 -12.15 -0.59
C GLY A 311 0.53 -12.81 -1.89
N LEU A 312 1.48 -12.23 -2.63
CA LEU A 312 2.03 -12.82 -3.87
C LEU A 312 3.23 -13.76 -3.61
N GLY A 313 3.62 -13.95 -2.35
CA GLY A 313 4.77 -14.78 -1.97
C GLY A 313 6.12 -14.06 -2.12
N SER A 314 7.20 -14.72 -1.66
CA SER A 314 8.56 -14.15 -1.58
C SER A 314 9.47 -14.54 -2.75
N THR A 315 9.00 -15.35 -3.70
CA THR A 315 9.80 -15.93 -4.80
C THR A 315 9.93 -15.03 -6.02
N ALA A 316 9.80 -13.71 -5.83
CA ALA A 316 9.85 -12.77 -6.94
C ALA A 316 11.22 -12.74 -7.61
N VAL A 317 11.22 -12.62 -8.94
CA VAL A 317 12.42 -12.49 -9.76
C VAL A 317 12.41 -11.15 -10.48
N LEU A 318 13.58 -10.54 -10.63
CA LEU A 318 13.77 -9.43 -11.56
C LEU A 318 13.79 -10.02 -12.97
N LEU A 319 12.68 -9.91 -13.69
CA LEU A 319 12.52 -10.51 -15.01
C LEU A 319 13.33 -9.75 -16.08
N TRP A 320 13.26 -8.42 -16.04
CA TRP A 320 13.89 -7.56 -17.03
C TRP A 320 14.27 -6.21 -16.44
N GLY A 321 15.36 -5.62 -16.93
CA GLY A 321 15.74 -4.24 -16.62
C GLY A 321 16.42 -3.57 -17.81
N GLY A 322 16.10 -2.31 -18.07
CA GLY A 322 16.71 -1.53 -19.15
C GLY A 322 15.83 -0.36 -19.58
N VAL A 323 16.24 0.33 -20.64
CA VAL A 323 15.42 1.40 -21.25
C VAL A 323 14.50 0.78 -22.31
N PRO A 324 13.17 0.85 -22.17
CA PRO A 324 12.26 0.29 -23.17
C PRO A 324 12.44 0.94 -24.54
N PRO A 325 12.15 0.24 -25.65
CA PRO A 325 12.15 0.85 -26.98
C PRO A 325 11.30 2.14 -27.04
N GLY A 326 11.91 3.23 -27.52
CA GLY A 326 11.29 4.56 -27.56
C GLY A 326 11.10 5.24 -26.19
N GLY A 327 11.66 4.69 -25.12
CA GLY A 327 11.73 5.31 -23.79
C GLY A 327 13.05 6.06 -23.56
N THR A 328 13.04 6.92 -22.54
CA THR A 328 14.23 7.63 -22.05
C THR A 328 14.63 7.21 -20.64
N GLU A 329 13.71 6.60 -19.91
CA GLU A 329 13.93 6.17 -18.52
C GLU A 329 14.09 4.66 -18.44
N PRO A 330 14.97 4.19 -17.54
CA PRO A 330 15.06 2.77 -17.24
C PRO A 330 13.78 2.30 -16.56
N VAL A 331 13.44 1.04 -16.82
CA VAL A 331 12.33 0.32 -16.21
C VAL A 331 12.84 -1.02 -15.68
N VAL A 332 12.34 -1.42 -14.52
CA VAL A 332 12.61 -2.75 -13.95
C VAL A 332 11.30 -3.49 -13.78
N VAL A 333 11.24 -4.72 -14.29
CA VAL A 333 10.07 -5.58 -14.18
C VAL A 333 10.36 -6.72 -13.21
N VAL A 334 9.53 -6.81 -12.18
CA VAL A 334 9.53 -7.89 -11.19
C VAL A 334 8.33 -8.80 -11.48
N ALA A 335 8.55 -10.11 -11.42
CA ALA A 335 7.50 -11.09 -11.62
C ALA A 335 7.56 -12.18 -10.55
N THR A 336 6.42 -12.72 -10.14
CA THR A 336 6.36 -13.94 -9.34
C THR A 336 5.26 -14.87 -9.86
N PRO A 337 5.52 -16.19 -9.93
CA PRO A 337 4.43 -17.15 -10.05
C PRO A 337 3.58 -17.13 -8.79
N THR A 338 2.29 -17.43 -8.93
CA THR A 338 1.32 -17.54 -7.82
C THR A 338 0.76 -18.96 -7.77
N ALA A 339 0.09 -19.33 -6.67
CA ALA A 339 -0.46 -20.68 -6.53
C ALA A 339 -1.62 -20.98 -7.50
N GLY A 340 -2.26 -19.94 -8.04
CA GLY A 340 -3.22 -20.04 -9.15
C GLY A 340 -2.63 -20.43 -10.51
N GLY A 341 -1.30 -20.55 -10.63
CA GLY A 341 -0.61 -20.91 -11.87
C GLY A 341 -0.34 -19.74 -12.83
N GLY A 342 -0.89 -18.56 -12.54
CA GLY A 342 -0.56 -17.31 -13.22
C GLY A 342 0.63 -16.59 -12.60
N VAL A 343 1.02 -15.49 -13.24
CA VAL A 343 2.18 -14.68 -12.85
C VAL A 343 1.75 -13.25 -12.56
N ALA A 344 2.09 -12.77 -11.36
CA ALA A 344 1.90 -11.39 -11.00
C ALA A 344 3.12 -10.55 -11.37
N VAL A 345 2.87 -9.37 -11.91
CA VAL A 345 3.90 -8.52 -12.52
C VAL A 345 3.83 -7.12 -11.93
N LEU A 346 4.99 -6.55 -11.68
CA LEU A 346 5.18 -5.17 -11.26
C LEU A 346 6.24 -4.53 -12.14
N ALA A 347 5.99 -3.32 -12.64
CA ALA A 347 7.03 -2.50 -13.28
C ALA A 347 7.31 -1.27 -12.43
N LEU A 348 8.58 -0.90 -12.35
CA LEU A 348 9.08 0.25 -11.64
C LEU A 348 9.86 1.15 -12.60
N THR A 349 9.53 2.43 -12.65
CA THR A 349 10.21 3.45 -13.45
C THR A 349 10.69 4.60 -12.57
N GLY A 350 11.65 5.39 -13.04
CA GLY A 350 12.16 6.57 -12.33
C GLY A 350 13.28 6.31 -11.31
N ASP A 351 13.86 7.39 -10.81
CA ASP A 351 15.02 7.43 -9.90
C ASP A 351 14.67 7.80 -8.45
N GLY A 352 13.40 8.06 -8.18
CA GLY A 352 12.87 8.39 -6.86
C GLY A 352 13.21 7.40 -5.73
N SER A 353 13.12 7.91 -4.51
CA SER A 353 13.32 7.12 -3.29
C SER A 353 12.06 6.41 -2.80
N PHE A 354 10.87 6.89 -3.18
CA PHE A 354 9.58 6.36 -2.74
C PHE A 354 8.71 5.87 -3.91
N PRO A 355 8.32 4.59 -3.94
CA PRO A 355 7.42 4.07 -4.97
C PRO A 355 5.98 4.59 -4.77
N VAL A 356 5.43 5.22 -5.81
CA VAL A 356 4.04 5.66 -5.91
C VAL A 356 3.31 4.75 -6.90
N PHE A 357 2.14 4.24 -6.53
CA PHE A 357 1.36 3.34 -7.38
C PHE A 357 0.51 4.11 -8.38
N ALA A 358 0.68 3.77 -9.64
CA ALA A 358 -0.18 4.16 -10.73
C ALA A 358 -1.26 3.06 -10.90
N ASP A 359 -2.30 3.09 -10.05
CA ASP A 359 -3.34 2.05 -10.08
C ASP A 359 -4.45 2.34 -11.12
N GLY A 360 -4.55 3.56 -11.63
CA GLY A 360 -5.62 4.02 -12.52
C GLY A 360 -5.33 5.33 -13.27
N PRO A 361 -6.23 5.76 -14.18
CA PRO A 361 -6.06 6.99 -14.98
C PRO A 361 -6.16 8.27 -14.14
N ALA A 362 -6.79 8.19 -12.96
CA ALA A 362 -6.94 9.30 -12.02
C ALA A 362 -5.96 9.24 -10.84
N SER A 363 -5.00 8.31 -10.85
CA SER A 363 -3.94 8.29 -9.82
C SER A 363 -3.06 9.51 -10.07
N ARG A 364 -3.37 10.62 -9.39
CA ARG A 364 -2.47 11.76 -9.34
C ARG A 364 -1.38 11.47 -8.32
N ARG A 365 -0.19 11.98 -8.63
CA ARG A 365 0.91 12.20 -7.69
C ARG A 365 0.33 12.56 -6.34
N ILE A 366 0.60 11.76 -5.31
CA ILE A 366 0.50 12.27 -3.94
C ILE A 366 1.53 13.40 -3.94
N GLU A 367 1.06 14.66 -3.87
CA GLU A 367 1.96 15.80 -3.70
C GLU A 367 2.73 15.55 -2.39
N GLY A 368 3.91 14.98 -2.52
CA GLY A 368 4.91 15.00 -1.48
C GLY A 368 5.30 16.45 -1.22
N PRO A 369 6.03 16.72 -0.12
CA PRO A 369 6.68 18.01 0.04
C PRO A 369 7.39 18.39 -1.26
N PRO A 370 7.38 19.67 -1.68
CA PRO A 370 7.98 20.12 -2.94
C PRO A 370 9.49 19.78 -3.08
N ASP A 371 10.11 19.26 -2.02
CA ASP A 371 11.52 18.90 -1.93
C ASP A 371 11.79 17.38 -2.05
N THR A 372 10.76 16.51 -2.20
CA THR A 372 11.01 15.10 -2.54
C THR A 372 11.19 14.96 -4.04
N GLU A 373 12.44 15.16 -4.46
CA GLU A 373 12.91 14.91 -5.83
C GLU A 373 12.52 13.51 -6.33
N THR A 374 11.86 13.56 -7.49
CA THR A 374 11.57 12.52 -8.50
C THR A 374 10.76 11.28 -8.08
N ASP A 375 9.74 10.96 -8.88
CA ASP A 375 8.77 9.92 -8.58
C ASP A 375 9.26 8.58 -9.11
N THR A 376 9.36 7.60 -8.22
CA THR A 376 9.36 6.21 -8.68
C THR A 376 7.93 5.78 -8.89
N ALA A 377 7.53 5.49 -10.12
CA ALA A 377 6.16 5.06 -10.42
C ALA A 377 6.10 3.53 -10.55
N VAL A 378 5.05 2.95 -10.00
CA VAL A 378 4.83 1.51 -9.96
C VAL A 378 3.50 1.14 -10.60
N THR A 379 3.54 0.22 -11.55
CA THR A 379 2.35 -0.34 -12.20
C THR A 379 2.34 -1.85 -12.05
N THR A 380 1.16 -2.46 -12.25
CA THR A 380 1.00 -3.91 -12.23
C THR A 380 0.57 -4.43 -13.60
N GLY A 381 0.88 -5.69 -13.85
CA GLY A 381 0.63 -6.33 -15.14
C GLY A 381 0.17 -7.79 -15.00
N THR A 382 0.08 -8.45 -16.14
CA THR A 382 -0.28 -9.87 -16.28
C THR A 382 0.79 -10.60 -17.07
N ALA A 383 0.98 -11.88 -16.79
CA ALA A 383 1.91 -12.71 -17.53
C ALA A 383 1.41 -14.16 -17.68
N THR A 384 1.77 -14.76 -18.80
CA THR A 384 1.73 -16.21 -19.05
C THR A 384 3.14 -16.77 -18.95
N ALA A 385 3.29 -18.10 -19.15
CA ALA A 385 4.60 -18.76 -19.16
C ALA A 385 5.59 -18.18 -20.21
N GLY A 386 5.11 -17.48 -21.24
CA GLY A 386 5.93 -16.97 -22.33
C GLY A 386 5.87 -15.47 -22.59
N ILE A 387 4.80 -14.77 -22.20
CA ILE A 387 4.66 -13.32 -22.42
C ILE A 387 4.34 -12.63 -21.11
N THR A 388 5.07 -11.56 -20.81
CA THR A 388 4.76 -10.62 -19.73
C THR A 388 4.34 -9.28 -20.30
N VAL A 389 3.25 -8.74 -19.75
CA VAL A 389 2.64 -7.50 -20.21
C VAL A 389 2.40 -6.58 -19.03
N VAL A 390 2.89 -5.35 -19.11
CA VAL A 390 2.73 -4.35 -18.05
C VAL A 390 2.61 -2.95 -18.64
N ARG A 391 1.64 -2.17 -18.13
CA ARG A 391 1.51 -0.76 -18.51
C ARG A 391 2.69 0.02 -17.94
N LEU A 392 3.29 0.92 -18.72
CA LEU A 392 4.27 1.84 -18.18
C LEU A 392 3.54 3.09 -17.64
N PRO A 393 3.95 3.62 -16.48
CA PRO A 393 3.49 4.93 -16.05
C PRO A 393 4.01 6.03 -16.99
N ASP A 394 3.29 7.14 -17.07
CA ASP A 394 3.77 8.37 -17.70
C ASP A 394 4.63 9.20 -16.70
N PRO A 395 5.29 10.28 -17.14
CA PRO A 395 6.09 11.13 -16.26
C PRO A 395 5.30 11.81 -15.14
N SER A 396 3.96 11.82 -15.18
CA SER A 396 3.12 12.33 -14.10
C SER A 396 2.80 11.29 -13.03
N GLY A 397 3.26 10.05 -13.23
CA GLY A 397 2.96 8.91 -12.36
C GLY A 397 1.59 8.29 -12.61
N ALA A 398 0.89 8.66 -13.69
CA ALA A 398 -0.37 8.04 -14.09
C ALA A 398 -0.12 6.85 -15.01
N VAL A 399 -1.07 5.91 -15.10
CA VAL A 399 -0.95 4.78 -16.05
C VAL A 399 -1.09 5.30 -17.48
N SER A 400 -0.09 5.07 -18.32
CA SER A 400 -0.10 5.53 -19.71
C SER A 400 -0.70 4.51 -20.70
N ASP A 401 -0.88 4.92 -21.96
CA ASP A 401 -1.25 4.03 -23.07
C ASP A 401 -0.08 3.16 -23.56
N ARG A 402 1.10 3.24 -22.94
CA ARG A 402 2.27 2.44 -23.30
C ARG A 402 2.26 1.11 -22.57
N LEU A 403 2.36 0.04 -23.32
CA LEU A 403 2.34 -1.33 -22.85
C LEU A 403 3.69 -1.97 -23.13
N LEU A 404 4.49 -2.20 -22.08
CA LEU A 404 5.71 -2.98 -22.19
C LEU A 404 5.36 -4.46 -22.31
N VAL A 405 5.83 -5.07 -23.40
CA VAL A 405 5.67 -6.50 -23.65
C VAL A 405 7.05 -7.14 -23.67
N ILE A 406 7.24 -8.13 -22.80
CA ILE A 406 8.44 -8.93 -22.70
C ILE A 406 8.10 -10.33 -23.21
N ALA A 407 8.64 -10.70 -24.37
CA ALA A 407 8.37 -11.94 -25.08
C ALA A 407 9.44 -13.00 -24.81
N PRO A 408 9.32 -14.25 -25.31
CA PRO A 408 10.43 -15.21 -25.28
C PRO A 408 11.65 -14.66 -26.04
N PRO A 409 12.89 -15.01 -25.65
CA PRO A 409 14.10 -14.46 -26.26
C PRO A 409 14.26 -14.76 -27.75
N ASP A 410 13.65 -15.85 -28.23
CA ASP A 410 13.70 -16.24 -29.65
C ASP A 410 12.66 -15.51 -30.51
N ALA A 411 11.72 -14.78 -29.90
CA ALA A 411 10.72 -14.01 -30.63
C ALA A 411 11.34 -12.79 -31.32
N ARG A 412 10.88 -12.52 -32.55
CA ARG A 412 11.39 -11.42 -33.40
C ARG A 412 10.40 -10.28 -33.58
N SER A 413 9.11 -10.58 -33.44
CA SER A 413 8.04 -9.57 -33.52
C SER A 413 6.85 -9.94 -32.64
N LEU A 414 5.99 -8.96 -32.40
CA LEU A 414 4.68 -9.13 -31.80
C LEU A 414 3.61 -8.95 -32.86
N ARG A 415 2.59 -9.80 -32.83
CA ARG A 415 1.30 -9.54 -33.49
C ARG A 415 0.29 -9.23 -32.40
N SER A 416 -0.49 -8.18 -32.58
CA SER A 416 -1.51 -7.79 -31.61
C SER A 416 -2.79 -7.43 -32.34
N THR A 417 -3.94 -7.82 -31.81
CA THR A 417 -5.24 -7.33 -32.34
C THR A 417 -5.44 -5.84 -32.12
N ALA A 418 -4.59 -5.20 -31.31
CA ALA A 418 -4.59 -3.76 -31.06
C ALA A 418 -3.64 -2.97 -31.99
N ALA A 419 -2.86 -3.65 -32.83
CA ALA A 419 -1.93 -3.02 -33.78
C ALA A 419 -2.17 -3.57 -35.19
N ALA A 420 -2.17 -2.70 -36.20
CA ALA A 420 -2.39 -3.13 -37.58
C ALA A 420 -1.21 -3.95 -38.13
N ASP A 421 0.01 -3.55 -37.78
CA ASP A 421 1.24 -4.17 -38.26
C ASP A 421 2.00 -4.91 -37.14
N PRO A 422 2.78 -5.95 -37.47
CA PRO A 422 3.68 -6.59 -36.52
C PRO A 422 4.69 -5.60 -35.95
N VAL A 423 4.88 -5.61 -34.63
CA VAL A 423 5.83 -4.72 -33.94
C VAL A 423 7.14 -5.47 -33.71
N PRO A 424 8.29 -4.97 -34.20
CA PRO A 424 9.57 -5.65 -34.01
C PRO A 424 9.98 -5.66 -32.53
N LEU A 425 10.60 -6.76 -32.10
CA LEU A 425 11.18 -6.90 -30.77
C LEU A 425 12.66 -6.47 -30.80
N VAL A 426 13.06 -5.69 -29.80
CA VAL A 426 14.46 -5.37 -29.51
C VAL A 426 14.82 -6.11 -28.23
N ASP A 427 15.77 -7.05 -28.33
CA ASP A 427 16.19 -7.92 -27.22
C ASP A 427 15.02 -8.65 -26.51
N GLY A 428 14.04 -9.09 -27.29
CA GLY A 428 12.85 -9.77 -26.79
C GLY A 428 11.82 -8.86 -26.12
N VAL A 429 11.93 -7.54 -26.31
CA VAL A 429 11.04 -6.53 -25.72
C VAL A 429 10.49 -5.58 -26.78
N ALA A 430 9.23 -5.17 -26.62
CA ALA A 430 8.63 -4.08 -27.39
C ALA A 430 7.68 -3.25 -26.52
N VAL A 431 7.36 -2.05 -27.00
CA VAL A 431 6.33 -1.19 -26.43
C VAL A 431 5.20 -1.06 -27.44
N LEU A 432 3.99 -1.45 -27.05
CA LEU A 432 2.77 -1.21 -27.82
C LEU A 432 2.10 0.06 -27.28
N THR A 433 1.54 0.87 -28.17
CA THR A 433 0.68 2.00 -27.78
C THR A 433 -0.77 1.61 -28.01
N ALA A 434 -1.56 1.57 -26.95
CA ALA A 434 -2.97 1.18 -27.02
C ALA A 434 -3.77 1.84 -25.90
N PRO A 435 -4.97 2.37 -26.18
CA PRO A 435 -5.80 3.01 -25.18
C PRO A 435 -6.22 2.05 -24.07
N ARG A 436 -6.64 2.60 -22.93
CA ARG A 436 -7.34 1.86 -21.86
C ARG A 436 -8.87 2.02 -21.98
N PRO A 437 -9.67 1.02 -21.62
CA PRO A 437 -9.28 -0.37 -21.33
C PRO A 437 -8.87 -1.13 -22.61
N LEU A 438 -7.91 -2.05 -22.49
CA LEU A 438 -7.46 -2.89 -23.58
C LEU A 438 -7.98 -4.33 -23.47
N HIS A 439 -8.65 -4.78 -24.53
CA HIS A 439 -8.94 -6.19 -24.78
C HIS A 439 -8.20 -6.61 -26.04
N ALA A 440 -7.14 -7.39 -25.89
CA ALA A 440 -6.29 -7.76 -27.02
C ALA A 440 -5.73 -9.17 -26.90
N GLN A 441 -5.56 -9.82 -28.05
CA GLN A 441 -4.69 -10.98 -28.18
C GLN A 441 -3.30 -10.47 -28.61
N ILE A 442 -2.26 -10.87 -27.90
CA ILE A 442 -0.87 -10.56 -28.21
C ILE A 442 -0.11 -11.87 -28.40
N ASP A 443 0.50 -12.03 -29.56
CA ASP A 443 1.28 -13.21 -29.94
C ASP A 443 2.73 -12.81 -30.20
N ALA A 444 3.66 -13.55 -29.61
CA ALA A 444 5.09 -13.44 -29.88
C ALA A 444 5.47 -14.38 -31.02
N VAL A 445 6.09 -13.86 -32.07
CA VAL A 445 6.29 -14.57 -33.34
C VAL A 445 7.76 -14.56 -33.76
N SER A 446 8.25 -15.70 -34.26
CA SER A 446 9.50 -15.81 -35.03
C SER A 446 9.25 -16.59 -36.31
N ASP A 447 9.76 -16.10 -37.44
CA ASP A 447 9.70 -16.80 -38.74
C ASP A 447 8.29 -17.28 -39.12
N GLY A 448 7.27 -16.51 -38.72
CA GLY A 448 5.86 -16.81 -38.96
C GLY A 448 5.20 -17.76 -37.95
N ALA A 449 5.97 -18.42 -37.07
CA ALA A 449 5.47 -19.29 -36.01
C ALA A 449 5.17 -18.52 -34.72
N VAL A 450 4.02 -18.81 -34.09
CA VAL A 450 3.66 -18.28 -32.77
C VAL A 450 4.40 -19.08 -31.71
N LEU A 451 5.26 -18.40 -30.93
CA LEU A 451 6.05 -18.99 -29.86
C LEU A 451 5.33 -18.91 -28.51
N ALA A 452 4.57 -17.85 -28.29
CA ALA A 452 3.78 -17.64 -27.09
C ALA A 452 2.62 -16.69 -27.37
N SER A 453 1.61 -16.75 -26.51
CA SER A 453 0.39 -15.96 -26.64
C SER A 453 -0.10 -15.52 -25.26
N ILE A 454 -0.75 -14.35 -25.23
CA ILE A 454 -1.50 -13.87 -24.07
C ILE A 454 -2.76 -13.15 -24.53
N ARG A 455 -3.86 -13.40 -23.82
CA ARG A 455 -5.07 -12.60 -23.92
C ARG A 455 -5.07 -11.59 -22.79
N LEU A 456 -4.94 -10.32 -23.14
CA LEU A 456 -5.02 -9.23 -22.19
C LEU A 456 -6.47 -8.79 -22.04
N GLN A 457 -6.93 -8.71 -20.80
CA GLN A 457 -8.22 -8.13 -20.44
C GLN A 457 -8.01 -7.11 -19.31
N GLU A 458 -8.02 -5.83 -19.65
CA GLU A 458 -7.99 -4.78 -18.64
C GLU A 458 -9.42 -4.49 -18.14
N PRO A 459 -9.60 -4.17 -16.84
CA PRO A 459 -10.89 -3.79 -16.31
C PRO A 459 -11.40 -2.52 -17.01
N THR A 460 -12.69 -2.50 -17.32
CA THR A 460 -13.34 -1.42 -18.10
C THR A 460 -13.40 -0.08 -17.37
N SER A 461 -13.26 -0.09 -16.04
CA SER A 461 -13.34 1.11 -15.21
C SER A 461 -12.59 0.94 -13.90
N GLY A 462 -12.13 2.07 -13.35
CA GLY A 462 -11.58 2.15 -12.00
C GLY A 462 -10.09 1.80 -11.89
N PRO A 463 -9.47 2.15 -10.76
CA PRO A 463 -8.13 1.71 -10.44
C PRO A 463 -8.08 0.21 -10.14
N SER A 464 -6.98 -0.45 -10.48
CA SER A 464 -6.75 -1.87 -10.21
C SER A 464 -5.29 -2.16 -9.90
N ARG A 465 -5.04 -3.09 -8.99
CA ARG A 465 -3.70 -3.56 -8.65
C ARG A 465 -3.63 -5.08 -8.72
N PHE A 466 -2.69 -5.60 -9.52
CA PHE A 466 -2.56 -7.02 -9.84
C PHE A 466 -3.89 -7.63 -10.35
N GLY A 467 -4.63 -6.88 -11.17
CA GLY A 467 -5.95 -7.32 -11.68
C GLY A 467 -7.10 -7.24 -10.67
N ILE A 468 -6.86 -6.80 -9.43
CA ILE A 468 -7.90 -6.61 -8.41
C ILE A 468 -8.38 -5.16 -8.46
N GLU A 469 -9.69 -4.96 -8.66
CA GLU A 469 -10.33 -3.63 -8.56
C GLU A 469 -10.08 -3.04 -7.17
N LEU A 470 -9.54 -1.83 -7.15
CA LEU A 470 -9.46 -1.02 -5.94
C LEU A 470 -10.80 -0.32 -5.75
N ILE A 471 -11.48 -0.65 -4.66
CA ILE A 471 -12.79 -0.10 -4.35
C ILE A 471 -12.63 0.92 -3.24
N ASP A 472 -13.20 2.11 -3.49
CA ASP A 472 -13.29 3.19 -2.54
C ASP A 472 -14.59 3.96 -2.83
N ARG A 473 -15.71 3.45 -2.28
CA ARG A 473 -17.09 3.90 -2.58
C ARG A 473 -17.74 4.53 -1.34
N TRP A 474 -16.95 5.30 -0.60
CA TRP A 474 -17.43 5.99 0.60
C TRP A 474 -18.24 7.23 0.27
#